data_AF-A0A0R1W327-F1
#
_entry.id   AF-A0A0R1W327-F1
#
_cell.length_a   1.000
_cell.length_b   1.000
_cell.length_c   1.000
_cell.angle_alpha   90.00
_cell.angle_beta   90.00
_cell.angle_gamma   90.00
#
_symmetry.space_group_name_H-M   'P 1'
#
loop_
_entity.id
_entity.type
_entity.pdbx_description
1 polymer ?
#
loop_
_entity_poly.entity_id
_entity_poly.type
_entity_poly.pdbx_seq_one_letter_code
_entity_poly.pdbx_strand_id
1 'polypeptide(L)' 'MEKKWESTSLAYTLMGDSYPEGKKIRKFSNAAESPTEEQLGRFGDAIAKLGLGDTAMMVELTTKKRMAL' A
#
# COMPACT_ATOMS: atom_id res chain seq x y z
N MET A 1 10.01 -23.21 15.15
CA MET A 1 10.34 -21.78 15.22
C MET A 1 9.07 -20.98 14.96
N GLU A 2 8.67 -20.13 15.89
CA GLU A 2 7.50 -19.26 15.74
C GLU A 2 7.87 -18.03 14.89
N LYS A 3 7.08 -17.73 13.86
CA LYS A 3 7.24 -16.51 13.04
C LYS A 3 6.31 -15.44 13.62
N LYS A 4 6.87 -14.39 14.21
CA LYS A 4 6.07 -13.28 14.73
C LYS A 4 6.06 -12.15 13.69
N TRP A 5 4.86 -11.71 13.29
CA TRP A 5 4.72 -10.51 12.46
C TRP A 5 5.25 -9.29 13.19
N GLU A 6 6.01 -8.46 12.47
CA GLU A 6 6.59 -7.24 13.02
C GLU A 6 5.98 -5.99 12.38
N SER A 7 5.88 -5.97 11.05
CA SER A 7 5.23 -4.87 10.34
C SER A 7 4.86 -5.23 8.91
N THR A 8 3.93 -4.46 8.36
CA THR A 8 3.56 -4.45 6.95
C THR A 8 3.50 -3.01 6.47
N SER A 9 4.17 -2.71 5.36
CA SER A 9 4.14 -1.40 4.71
C SER A 9 3.58 -1.52 3.30
N LEU A 10 2.71 -0.58 2.93
CA LEU A 10 2.11 -0.45 1.62
C LEU A 10 2.59 0.84 0.97
N ALA A 11 3.00 0.78 -0.29
CA ALA A 11 3.31 1.96 -1.10
C ALA A 11 2.43 1.96 -2.34
N TYR A 12 1.47 2.88 -2.41
CA TYR A 12 0.59 3.05 -3.56
C TYR A 12 1.13 4.13 -4.50
N THR A 13 1.22 3.80 -5.78
CA THR A 13 1.48 4.78 -6.84
C THR A 13 0.14 5.25 -7.39
N LEU A 14 -0.18 6.52 -7.15
CA LEU A 14 -1.34 7.22 -7.69
C LEU A 14 -0.90 8.01 -8.93
N MET A 15 -1.65 7.93 -10.01
CA MET A 15 -1.50 8.77 -11.20
C MET A 15 -2.58 9.83 -11.22
N GLY A 16 -2.25 11.05 -11.65
CA GLY A 16 -3.19 12.14 -11.79
C GLY A 16 -2.53 13.40 -12.31
N ASP A 17 -3.22 14.16 -13.16
CA ASP A 17 -2.71 15.37 -13.81
C ASP A 17 -2.40 16.50 -12.81
N SER A 18 -2.93 16.39 -11.60
CA SER A 18 -2.66 17.34 -10.50
C SER A 18 -1.25 17.21 -9.90
N TYR A 19 -0.51 16.15 -10.24
CA TYR A 19 0.83 15.89 -9.71
C TYR A 19 1.93 16.40 -10.64
N PRO A 20 3.03 16.99 -10.11
CA PRO A 20 4.12 17.55 -10.94
C PRO A 20 4.75 16.58 -11.94
N GLU A 21 4.76 15.28 -11.64
CA GLU A 21 5.28 14.22 -12.52
C GLU A 21 4.16 13.29 -13.04
N GLY A 22 2.91 13.74 -12.96
CA GLY A 22 1.73 12.92 -13.26
C GLY A 22 1.49 11.78 -12.26
N LYS A 23 2.32 11.66 -11.21
CA LYS A 23 2.25 10.60 -10.20
C LYS A 23 2.59 11.07 -8.79
N LYS A 24 2.11 10.33 -7.81
CA LYS A 24 2.43 10.47 -6.39
C LYS A 24 2.48 9.12 -5.70
N ILE A 25 3.51 8.89 -4.89
CA ILE A 25 3.60 7.69 -4.05
C ILE A 25 3.06 8.02 -2.66
N ARG A 26 2.10 7.23 -2.16
CA ARG A 26 1.60 7.30 -0.79
C ARG A 26 1.96 6.04 -0.02
N LYS A 27 2.58 6.21 1.15
CA LYS A 27 3.05 5.12 2.00
C LYS A 27 2.17 4.99 3.24
N PHE A 28 1.84 3.76 3.59
CA PHE A 28 1.11 3.38 4.80
C PHE A 28 1.92 2.32 5.53
N SER A 29 2.05 2.43 6.84
CA SER A 29 2.79 1.47 7.67
C SER A 29 1.85 0.81 8.68
N ASN A 30 2.17 -0.42 9.07
CA ASN A 30 1.40 -1.25 9.98
C ASN A 30 -0.07 -1.43 9.55
N ALA A 31 -0.29 -1.59 8.24
CA ALA A 31 -1.64 -1.61 7.66
C ALA A 31 -2.42 -2.89 8.05
N ALA A 32 -1.83 -4.07 7.84
CA ALA A 32 -2.41 -5.37 8.19
C ALA A 32 -1.34 -6.47 8.17
N GLU A 33 -1.47 -7.51 8.99
CA GLU A 33 -0.48 -8.61 9.05
C GLU A 33 -0.38 -9.42 7.76
N SER A 34 -1.50 -9.67 7.09
CA SER A 34 -1.54 -10.45 5.84
C SER A 34 -2.72 -9.98 4.98
N PRO A 35 -2.60 -8.79 4.34
CA PRO A 35 -3.65 -8.29 3.48
C PRO A 35 -3.78 -9.16 2.22
N THR A 36 -5.01 -9.44 1.82
CA THR A 36 -5.32 -10.12 0.55
C THR A 36 -5.21 -9.16 -0.63
N GLU A 37 -5.02 -9.68 -1.83
CA GLU A 37 -4.98 -8.87 -3.06
C GLU A 37 -6.27 -8.04 -3.24
N GLU A 38 -7.43 -8.63 -2.96
CA GLU A 38 -8.72 -7.93 -3.02
C GLU A 38 -8.80 -6.76 -2.04
N GLN A 39 -8.30 -6.93 -0.82
CA GLN A 39 -8.24 -5.84 0.17
C GLN A 39 -7.29 -4.73 -0.27
N LEU A 40 -6.13 -5.09 -0.84
CA LEU A 40 -5.17 -4.13 -1.36
C LEU A 40 -5.75 -3.34 -2.55
N GLY A 41 -6.47 -4.00 -3.44
CA GLY A 41 -7.15 -3.37 -4.57
C GLY A 41 -8.23 -2.40 -4.10
N ARG A 42 -9.16 -2.85 -3.25
CA ARG A 42 -10.22 -2.01 -2.68
C ARG A 42 -9.67 -0.80 -1.92
N PHE A 43 -8.60 -0.98 -1.16
CA PHE A 43 -7.96 0.13 -0.46
C PHE A 43 -7.33 1.12 -1.44
N GLY A 44 -6.65 0.63 -2.49
CA GLY A 44 -6.13 1.44 -3.59
C GLY A 44 -7.20 2.29 -4.29
N ASP A 45 -8.33 1.67 -4.64
CA ASP A 45 -9.46 2.36 -5.25
C ASP A 45 -10.05 3.43 -4.33
N ALA A 46 -10.17 3.11 -3.04
CA ALA A 46 -10.70 4.04 -2.04
C ALA A 46 -9.79 5.27 -1.90
N ILE A 47 -8.46 5.09 -1.82
CA ILE A 47 -7.54 6.23 -1.68
C ILE A 47 -7.45 7.06 -2.96
N ALA A 48 -7.57 6.45 -4.15
CA ALA A 48 -7.59 7.17 -5.42
C ALA A 48 -8.81 8.09 -5.51
N LYS A 49 -9.98 7.64 -5.03
CA LYS A 49 -11.21 8.47 -4.97
C LYS A 49 -11.11 9.71 -4.08
N LEU A 50 -10.11 9.77 -3.18
CA LEU A 50 -9.85 10.96 -2.37
C LEU A 50 -9.03 12.02 -3.12
N GLY A 51 -8.44 11.66 -4.26
CA GLY A 51 -7.71 12.56 -5.14
C GLY A 51 -8.58 13.20 -6.23
N LEU A 52 -8.01 14.15 -6.96
CA LEU A 52 -8.69 14.85 -8.05
C LEU A 52 -8.44 14.13 -9.37
N GLY A 53 -9.31 13.16 -9.69
CA GLY A 53 -9.17 12.34 -10.89
C GLY A 53 -8.03 11.33 -10.80
N ASP A 54 -7.61 10.98 -9.59
CA ASP A 54 -6.49 10.05 -9.40
C ASP A 54 -6.88 8.60 -9.75
N THR A 55 -5.90 7.83 -10.21
CA THR A 55 -6.01 6.38 -10.42
C THR A 55 -4.90 5.66 -9.65
N ALA A 56 -5.24 4.62 -8.87
CA ALA A 56 -4.25 3.75 -8.26
C ALA A 56 -3.72 2.75 -9.30
N MET A 57 -2.44 2.85 -9.63
CA MET A 57 -1.83 2.00 -10.66
C MET A 57 -1.14 0.77 -10.10
N MET A 58 -0.53 0.92 -8.92
CA MET A 58 0.33 -0.10 -8.33
C MET A 58 0.31 0.02 -6.82
N VAL A 59 0.44 -1.12 -6.16
CA VAL A 59 0.77 -1.23 -4.74
C VAL A 59 1.99 -2.11 -4.56
N GLU A 60 2.96 -1.64 -3.79
CA GLU A 60 4.07 -2.46 -3.28
C GLU A 60 3.79 -2.84 -1.83
N LEU A 61 3.80 -4.14 -1.54
CA LEU A 61 3.63 -4.72 -0.21
C LEU A 61 4.99 -5.19 0.33
N THR A 62 5.44 -4.61 1.42
CA THR A 62 6.63 -5.07 2.16
C THR A 62 6.21 -5.63 3.52
N THR A 63 6.58 -6.89 3.81
CA THR A 63 6.28 -7.54 5.10
C THR A 63 7.58 -7.85 5.85
N LYS A 64 7.65 -7.47 7.13
CA LYS A 64 8.75 -7.82 8.03
C LYS A 64 8.29 -8.85 9.06
N LYS A 65 9.07 -9.93 9.21
CA LYS A 65 8.82 -11.01 10.18
C LYS A 65 10.08 -11.23 11.01
N ARG A 66 9.91 -11.45 12.31
CA ARG A 66 11.00 -11.81 13.22
C ARG A 66 11.03 -13.33 13.43
N MET A 67 12.22 -13.92 13.40
CA MET A 67 12.46 -15.31 13.75
C MET A 67 13.17 -15.40 15.10
N ALA A 68 12.59 -16.16 16.03
CA ALA A 68 13.28 -16.55 17.25
C ALA A 68 14.17 -17.77 16.96
N LEU A 69 15.45 -17.68 17.33
CA LEU A 69 16.43 -18.76 17.27
C LEU A 69 16.42 -19.56 18.57
#